data_AF-A0A820GQ34-F1
#
_entry.id   AF-A0A820GQ34-F1
#
_cell.length_a   1.000
_cell.length_b   1.000
_cell.length_c   1.000
_cell.angle_alpha   90.00
_cell.angle_beta   90.00
_cell.angle_gamma   90.00
#
_symmetry.space_group_name_H-M   'P 1'
#
loop_
_entity.id
_entity.type
_entity.pdbx_description
1 polymer ?
#
loop_
_entity_poly.entity_id
_entity_poly.type
_entity_poly.pdbx_seq_one_letter_code
_entity_poly.pdbx_strand_id
1 'polypeptide(L)'
;MGFNNRIKYTLLDSLSTLTRTTYYDGEVICKQPDMIIQGGPALKHYHILSDKRHIITKDSNNNVALYDVLQAKMIENLGKCDYEEEIRKRTKTIFVPNWFCVDLKVGILTITLEESDVFAAWISVKELVDNNAAGNTTESVDVKENYGVLMLHSLFEHWPIVKQALETNDSYAERVHLDNLCHIPGHTPIFLGEIGGRTLYRFRCSEASGEPEQSFLHEVLPQFIINVIVKHQVPSLTKIPFILHHQISSTKYNKKDRLSASDIMIVRKVIEYIYERYVLNEQQQQQQQQQQQQQSQQQQQQQQQQQNLSTATAGNGINQQDGNSEQQRESDISKSVDHIELLCQDQVLDLLMDLRTVKHFMWKGGGDLVLCFRTKS
;
A
#
# COMPACT_ATOMS: atom_id res chain seq x y z
N MET A 1 -30.19 -9.59 -59.77
CA MET A 1 -29.98 -8.26 -59.14
C MET A 1 -29.31 -8.48 -57.80
N GLY A 2 -27.99 -8.37 -57.74
CA GLY A 2 -27.22 -8.59 -56.50
C GLY A 2 -27.24 -7.33 -55.65
N PHE A 3 -27.83 -7.41 -54.45
CA PHE A 3 -27.70 -6.35 -53.46
C PHE A 3 -26.29 -6.38 -52.88
N ASN A 4 -25.52 -5.33 -53.18
CA ASN A 4 -24.20 -5.10 -52.56
C ASN A 4 -24.41 -4.71 -51.09
N ASN A 5 -24.40 -5.70 -50.20
CA ASN A 5 -24.46 -5.52 -48.74
C ASN A 5 -23.10 -5.06 -48.19
N ARG A 6 -22.66 -3.84 -48.52
CA ARG A 6 -21.52 -3.21 -47.86
C ARG A 6 -21.94 -1.91 -47.18
N ILE A 7 -22.05 -1.96 -45.86
CA ILE A 7 -22.10 -0.77 -45.01
C ILE A 7 -20.65 -0.34 -44.77
N LYS A 8 -20.32 0.92 -45.10
CA LYS A 8 -19.08 1.59 -44.72
C LYS A 8 -19.42 2.71 -43.73
N TYR A 9 -18.68 2.83 -42.64
CA TYR A 9 -18.78 3.95 -41.71
C TYR A 9 -17.40 4.61 -41.52
N THR A 10 -17.42 5.89 -41.20
CA THR A 10 -16.26 6.73 -40.89
C THR A 10 -16.39 7.19 -39.45
N LEU A 11 -15.34 7.04 -38.64
CA LEU A 11 -15.28 7.60 -37.30
C LEU A 11 -14.77 9.05 -37.41
N LEU A 12 -15.54 10.01 -36.91
CA LEU A 12 -15.13 11.42 -36.83
C LEU A 12 -15.27 11.94 -35.41
N ASP A 13 -14.16 12.50 -34.91
CA ASP A 13 -14.11 13.38 -33.77
C ASP A 13 -14.76 14.72 -34.14
N SER A 14 -15.56 15.24 -33.21
CA SER A 14 -16.43 16.42 -33.29
C SER A 14 -17.85 16.16 -33.84
N LEU A 15 -18.82 16.24 -32.92
CA LEU A 15 -20.26 16.19 -33.17
C LEU A 15 -20.82 17.46 -33.84
N SER A 16 -19.98 18.30 -34.43
CA SER A 16 -20.43 19.39 -35.29
C SER A 16 -20.32 18.94 -36.75
N THR A 17 -21.48 18.63 -37.34
CA THR A 17 -21.71 18.60 -38.79
C THR A 17 -21.24 17.35 -39.55
N LEU A 18 -22.02 16.28 -39.45
CA LEU A 18 -22.25 15.35 -40.57
C LEU A 18 -23.73 15.04 -40.71
N THR A 19 -24.51 16.06 -41.01
CA THR A 19 -25.65 15.84 -41.89
C THR A 19 -25.06 15.54 -43.27
N ARG A 20 -25.51 14.47 -43.91
CA ARG A 20 -25.37 14.32 -45.36
C ARG A 20 -26.16 15.49 -45.94
N THR A 21 -25.49 16.61 -46.20
CA THR A 21 -26.14 17.80 -46.73
C THR A 21 -26.56 17.48 -48.15
N THR A 22 -27.75 16.91 -48.31
CA THR A 22 -28.41 16.78 -49.59
C THR A 22 -28.80 18.20 -49.99
N TYR A 23 -28.19 18.69 -51.07
CA TYR A 23 -28.51 19.97 -51.67
C TYR A 23 -29.55 19.73 -52.77
N TYR A 24 -30.64 20.50 -52.76
CA TYR A 24 -31.55 20.64 -53.89
C TYR A 24 -31.72 22.14 -54.12
N ASP A 25 -31.40 22.60 -55.33
CA ASP A 25 -31.44 24.01 -55.71
C ASP A 25 -30.59 24.98 -54.83
N GLY A 26 -29.47 24.48 -54.29
CA GLY A 26 -28.55 25.27 -53.47
C GLY A 26 -28.94 25.39 -51.99
N GLU A 27 -30.09 24.85 -51.56
CA GLU A 27 -30.50 24.85 -50.17
C GLU A 27 -30.23 23.51 -49.46
N VAL A 28 -29.84 23.61 -48.18
CA VAL A 28 -29.65 22.46 -47.28
C VAL A 28 -31.02 21.88 -46.90
N ILE A 29 -31.34 20.70 -47.44
CA ILE A 29 -32.64 20.04 -47.22
C ILE A 29 -32.75 19.49 -45.79
N CYS A 30 -31.65 18.97 -45.23
CA CYS A 30 -31.65 18.30 -43.93
C CYS A 30 -30.90 19.16 -42.91
N LYS A 31 -31.65 20.01 -42.19
CA LYS A 31 -31.12 20.90 -41.14
C LYS A 31 -31.02 20.24 -39.77
N GLN A 32 -31.78 19.16 -39.55
CA GLN A 32 -31.84 18.40 -38.30
C GLN A 32 -32.04 16.91 -38.61
N PRO A 33 -31.55 16.00 -37.76
CA PRO A 33 -31.76 14.57 -37.94
C PRO A 33 -33.24 14.20 -37.73
N ASP A 34 -33.77 13.30 -38.54
CA ASP A 34 -35.15 12.78 -38.37
C ASP A 34 -35.31 11.97 -37.07
N MET A 35 -34.23 11.32 -36.63
CA MET A 35 -34.17 10.53 -35.41
C MET A 35 -32.78 10.64 -34.76
N ILE A 36 -32.75 10.66 -33.42
CA ILE A 36 -31.51 10.70 -32.63
C ILE A 36 -31.48 9.49 -31.69
N ILE A 37 -30.47 8.63 -31.84
CA ILE A 37 -30.16 7.57 -30.87
C ILE A 37 -29.15 8.17 -29.88
N GLN A 38 -29.54 8.29 -28.61
CA GLN A 38 -28.71 8.92 -27.59
C GLN A 38 -27.49 8.04 -27.25
N GLY A 39 -26.31 8.65 -27.21
CA GLY A 39 -25.09 8.02 -26.69
C GLY A 39 -24.96 8.23 -25.18
N GLY A 40 -24.34 7.27 -24.49
CA GLY A 40 -23.94 7.44 -23.09
C GLY A 40 -22.70 8.32 -22.94
N PRO A 41 -22.49 8.94 -21.77
CA PRO A 41 -21.26 9.68 -21.49
C PRO A 41 -20.05 8.74 -21.48
N ALA A 42 -19.00 9.11 -22.20
CA ALA A 42 -17.71 8.43 -22.15
C ALA A 42 -16.77 9.14 -21.18
N LEU A 43 -15.99 8.37 -20.40
CA LEU A 43 -14.88 8.91 -19.61
C LEU A 43 -13.80 9.47 -20.54
N LYS A 44 -13.30 10.66 -20.21
CA LYS A 44 -12.29 11.37 -21.02
C LYS A 44 -10.99 11.62 -20.26
N HIS A 45 -11.09 11.81 -18.94
CA HIS A 45 -9.93 12.01 -18.08
C HIS A 45 -10.00 11.09 -16.87
N TYR A 46 -8.83 10.72 -16.36
CA TYR A 46 -8.67 10.03 -15.10
C TYR A 46 -7.40 10.52 -14.39
N HIS A 47 -7.42 10.46 -13.06
CA HIS A 47 -6.28 10.73 -12.20
C HIS A 47 -6.25 9.67 -11.10
N ILE A 48 -5.12 8.96 -11.00
CA ILE A 48 -4.89 7.97 -9.93
C ILE A 48 -4.37 8.72 -8.71
N LEU A 49 -5.07 8.64 -7.59
CA LEU A 49 -4.66 9.31 -6.35
C LEU A 49 -3.39 8.68 -5.75
N SER A 50 -2.77 9.40 -4.81
CA SER A 50 -1.49 9.06 -4.18
C SER A 50 -1.50 7.72 -3.44
N ASP A 51 -2.68 7.28 -2.98
CA ASP A 51 -2.88 5.99 -2.32
C ASP A 51 -2.84 4.80 -3.29
N LYS A 52 -2.82 5.04 -4.61
CA LYS A 52 -2.91 4.00 -5.64
C LYS A 52 -4.09 3.05 -5.41
N ARG A 53 -5.21 3.57 -4.93
CA ARG A 53 -6.46 2.82 -4.78
C ARG A 53 -7.63 3.55 -5.40
N HIS A 54 -7.66 4.87 -5.25
CA HIS A 54 -8.78 5.68 -5.72
C HIS A 54 -8.46 6.39 -7.03
N ILE A 55 -9.48 6.53 -7.89
CA ILE A 55 -9.38 7.22 -9.18
C ILE A 55 -10.47 8.28 -9.26
N ILE A 56 -10.08 9.51 -9.62
CA ILE A 56 -11.01 10.57 -10.00
C ILE A 56 -11.09 10.64 -11.52
N THR A 57 -12.30 10.56 -12.07
CA THR A 57 -12.53 10.64 -13.51
C THR A 57 -13.34 11.87 -13.87
N LYS A 58 -13.27 12.28 -15.15
CA LYS A 58 -14.15 13.29 -15.74
C LYS A 58 -14.71 12.78 -17.06
N ASP A 59 -16.04 12.81 -17.19
CA ASP A 59 -16.74 12.35 -18.38
C ASP A 59 -16.91 13.45 -19.45
N SER A 60 -17.43 13.06 -20.61
CA SER A 60 -17.79 13.96 -21.72
C SER A 60 -18.89 14.98 -21.40
N ASN A 61 -19.65 14.79 -20.33
CA ASN A 61 -20.66 15.73 -19.82
C ASN A 61 -20.10 16.67 -18.73
N ASN A 62 -18.79 16.60 -18.46
CA ASN A 62 -18.09 17.29 -17.38
C ASN A 62 -18.51 16.87 -15.96
N ASN A 63 -19.10 15.69 -15.79
CA ASN A 63 -19.29 15.13 -14.46
C ASN A 63 -17.99 14.51 -13.98
N VAL A 64 -17.70 14.73 -12.71
CA VAL A 64 -16.58 14.17 -11.99
C VAL A 64 -17.10 13.08 -11.06
N ALA A 65 -16.36 11.98 -10.93
CA ALA A 65 -16.72 10.89 -10.05
C ALA A 65 -15.47 10.23 -9.45
N LEU A 66 -15.64 9.67 -8.25
CA LEU A 66 -14.62 8.95 -7.49
C LEU A 66 -14.90 7.45 -7.56
N TYR A 67 -13.86 6.67 -7.83
CA TYR A 67 -13.90 5.21 -7.93
C TYR A 67 -12.90 4.59 -6.97
N ASP A 68 -13.23 3.42 -6.44
CA ASP A 68 -12.33 2.53 -5.72
C ASP A 68 -11.96 1.35 -6.63
N VAL A 69 -10.66 1.19 -6.90
CA VAL A 69 -10.11 0.13 -7.75
C VAL A 69 -10.26 -1.24 -7.10
N LEU A 70 -10.03 -1.36 -5.79
CA LEU A 70 -10.10 -2.66 -5.08
C LEU A 70 -11.53 -3.20 -4.97
N GLN A 71 -12.52 -2.32 -5.06
CA GLN A 71 -13.94 -2.69 -5.06
C GLN A 71 -14.55 -2.65 -6.47
N ALA A 72 -13.78 -2.27 -7.49
CA ALA A 72 -14.26 -2.04 -8.86
C ALA A 72 -15.59 -1.27 -8.94
N LYS A 73 -15.72 -0.20 -8.14
CA LYS A 73 -17.00 0.50 -7.95
C LYS A 73 -16.82 2.02 -7.91
N MET A 74 -17.84 2.73 -8.40
CA MET A 74 -17.99 4.17 -8.16
C MET A 74 -18.41 4.40 -6.70
N ILE A 75 -17.60 5.14 -5.96
CA ILE A 75 -17.84 5.49 -4.55
C ILE A 75 -18.73 6.73 -4.45
N GLU A 76 -18.40 7.77 -5.22
CA GLU A 76 -19.06 9.07 -5.12
C GLU A 76 -19.25 9.67 -6.52
N ASN A 77 -20.45 10.16 -6.80
CA ASN A 77 -20.71 10.99 -7.99
C ASN A 77 -20.67 12.45 -7.58
N LEU A 78 -19.58 13.14 -7.94
CA LEU A 78 -19.33 14.54 -7.55
C LEU A 78 -20.08 15.53 -8.46
N GLY A 79 -20.63 15.06 -9.58
CA GLY A 79 -21.34 15.89 -10.54
C GLY A 79 -20.43 16.91 -11.19
N LYS A 80 -20.96 18.10 -11.51
CA LYS A 80 -20.20 19.15 -12.20
C LYS A 80 -19.44 20.00 -11.19
N CYS A 81 -18.22 19.60 -10.88
CA CYS A 81 -17.29 20.35 -10.03
C CYS A 81 -15.95 20.59 -10.74
N ASP A 82 -15.05 21.34 -10.09
CA ASP A 82 -13.69 21.50 -10.58
C ASP A 82 -12.90 20.19 -10.39
N TYR A 83 -12.35 19.69 -11.49
CA TYR A 83 -11.64 18.41 -11.53
C TYR A 83 -10.28 18.44 -10.82
N GLU A 84 -9.53 19.52 -11.02
CA GLU A 84 -8.18 19.67 -10.45
C GLU A 84 -8.25 20.00 -8.95
N GLU A 85 -9.25 20.77 -8.53
CA GLU A 85 -9.48 21.07 -7.12
C GLU A 85 -9.82 19.81 -6.32
N GLU A 86 -10.69 18.94 -6.85
CA GLU A 86 -11.04 17.68 -6.18
C GLU A 86 -9.87 16.69 -6.12
N ILE A 87 -8.98 16.69 -7.13
CA ILE A 87 -7.70 15.97 -7.05
C ILE A 87 -6.86 16.51 -5.90
N ARG A 88 -6.57 17.81 -5.90
CA ARG A 88 -5.70 18.45 -4.88
C ARG A 88 -6.23 18.25 -3.47
N LYS A 89 -7.55 18.31 -3.27
CA LYS A 89 -8.22 18.11 -1.98
C LYS A 89 -8.04 16.69 -1.43
N ARG A 90 -7.93 15.70 -2.30
CA ARG A 90 -7.89 14.27 -1.95
C ARG A 90 -6.49 13.66 -2.05
N THR A 91 -5.54 14.34 -2.68
CA THR A 91 -4.12 13.93 -2.67
C THR A 91 -3.56 13.99 -1.26
N LYS A 92 -2.98 12.87 -0.82
CA LYS A 92 -2.28 12.74 0.46
C LYS A 92 -0.77 12.75 0.22
N THR A 93 0.00 13.16 1.21
CA THR A 93 1.47 13.13 1.17
C THR A 93 1.99 11.72 1.50
N ILE A 94 1.59 10.74 0.70
CA ILE A 94 2.02 9.34 0.80
C ILE A 94 2.50 8.85 -0.55
N PHE A 95 3.42 7.89 -0.56
CA PHE A 95 3.88 7.26 -1.80
C PHE A 95 3.58 5.77 -1.77
N VAL A 96 2.70 5.33 -2.67
CA VAL A 96 2.46 3.91 -2.95
C VAL A 96 3.00 3.59 -4.35
N PRO A 97 3.77 2.49 -4.52
CA PRO A 97 4.20 2.04 -5.85
C PRO A 97 3.02 1.77 -6.77
N ASN A 98 3.20 1.97 -8.07
CA ASN A 98 2.18 1.60 -9.04
C ASN A 98 2.04 0.08 -9.10
N TRP A 99 0.80 -0.42 -9.16
CA TRP A 99 0.50 -1.86 -9.22
C TRP A 99 -0.59 -2.21 -10.26
N PHE A 100 -1.06 -1.20 -11.00
CA PHE A 100 -2.02 -1.37 -12.07
C PHE A 100 -1.89 -0.24 -13.09
N CYS A 101 -2.39 -0.51 -14.29
CA CYS A 101 -2.53 0.45 -15.38
C CYS A 101 -4.00 0.78 -15.60
N VAL A 102 -4.27 1.99 -16.08
CA VAL A 102 -5.62 2.47 -16.41
C VAL A 102 -5.66 2.85 -17.88
N ASP A 103 -6.74 2.46 -18.57
CA ASP A 103 -7.06 3.00 -19.88
C ASP A 103 -8.54 3.35 -20.01
N LEU A 104 -8.81 4.31 -20.91
CA LEU A 104 -10.16 4.79 -21.24
C LEU A 104 -10.52 4.54 -22.72
N LYS A 105 -9.87 3.57 -23.39
CA LYS A 105 -9.97 3.41 -24.85
C LYS A 105 -11.40 3.17 -25.34
N VAL A 106 -12.20 2.52 -24.50
CA VAL A 106 -13.60 2.18 -24.75
C VAL A 106 -14.59 3.15 -24.10
N GLY A 107 -14.11 4.27 -23.54
CA GLY A 107 -14.94 5.26 -22.84
C GLY A 107 -15.41 4.84 -21.45
N ILE A 108 -14.92 3.70 -20.94
CA ILE A 108 -15.12 3.22 -19.57
C ILE A 108 -13.75 3.01 -18.91
N LEU A 109 -13.75 2.90 -17.59
CA LEU A 109 -12.53 2.69 -16.80
C LEU A 109 -12.09 1.23 -16.91
N THR A 110 -10.96 0.98 -17.54
CA THR A 110 -10.36 -0.36 -17.66
C THR A 110 -9.11 -0.42 -16.80
N ILE A 111 -9.03 -1.42 -15.92
CA ILE A 111 -7.88 -1.67 -15.06
C ILE A 111 -7.12 -2.89 -15.59
N THR A 112 -5.81 -2.75 -15.76
CA THR A 112 -4.93 -3.83 -16.23
C THR A 112 -3.90 -4.16 -15.15
N LEU A 113 -3.73 -5.44 -14.83
CA LEU A 113 -2.76 -5.96 -13.87
C LEU A 113 -1.66 -6.72 -14.61
N GLU A 114 -0.39 -6.39 -14.36
CA GLU A 114 0.77 -7.01 -15.01
C GLU A 114 1.68 -7.67 -13.99
N GLU A 115 2.30 -8.80 -14.34
CA GLU A 115 3.18 -9.56 -13.42
C GLU A 115 4.33 -8.71 -12.87
N SER A 116 4.81 -7.73 -13.64
CA SER A 116 5.97 -6.92 -13.28
C SER A 116 5.75 -6.00 -12.07
N ASP A 117 4.52 -5.55 -11.83
CA ASP A 117 4.22 -4.53 -10.84
C ASP A 117 2.98 -4.81 -9.97
N VAL A 118 2.14 -5.81 -10.32
CA VAL A 118 0.91 -6.14 -9.57
C VAL A 118 1.16 -6.34 -8.07
N PHE A 119 2.31 -6.86 -7.68
CA PHE A 119 2.67 -7.11 -6.28
C PHE A 119 3.54 -6.01 -5.63
N ALA A 120 3.73 -4.87 -6.29
CA ALA A 120 4.61 -3.81 -5.79
C ALA A 120 4.04 -3.04 -4.58
N ALA A 121 2.72 -3.00 -4.42
CA ALA A 121 2.04 -2.15 -3.44
C ALA A 121 1.66 -2.90 -2.16
N TRP A 122 2.56 -2.87 -1.18
CA TRP A 122 2.27 -3.27 0.19
C TRP A 122 1.68 -2.10 1.00
N ILE A 123 0.73 -2.38 1.87
CA ILE A 123 0.12 -1.39 2.77
C ILE A 123 -0.11 -1.98 4.17
N SER A 124 -0.26 -1.10 5.17
CA SER A 124 -0.70 -1.51 6.50
C SER A 124 -2.23 -1.63 6.54
N VAL A 125 -2.76 -2.57 7.31
CA VAL A 125 -4.23 -2.73 7.46
C VAL A 125 -4.87 -1.48 8.05
N LYS A 126 -4.16 -0.78 8.94
CA LYS A 126 -4.64 0.48 9.52
C LYS A 126 -4.94 1.53 8.43
N GLU A 127 -4.06 1.67 7.44
CA GLU A 127 -4.27 2.56 6.29
C GLU A 127 -5.46 2.12 5.42
N LEU A 128 -5.80 0.83 5.36
CA LEU A 128 -7.00 0.36 4.64
C LEU A 128 -8.30 0.80 5.32
N VAL A 129 -8.34 0.72 6.65
CA VAL A 129 -9.57 0.90 7.46
C VAL A 129 -9.86 2.37 7.72
N ASP A 130 -8.83 3.19 7.96
CA ASP A 130 -8.98 4.64 8.15
C ASP A 130 -9.61 5.34 6.93
N ASN A 131 -9.58 4.69 5.75
CA ASN A 131 -10.23 5.18 4.52
C ASN A 131 -11.72 4.83 4.40
N ASN A 132 -12.26 3.93 5.24
CA ASN A 132 -13.64 3.42 5.09
C ASN A 132 -14.61 3.79 6.24
N ALA A 133 -14.14 4.16 7.44
CA ALA A 133 -15.00 4.75 8.46
C ALA A 133 -14.18 5.33 9.62
N ALA A 134 -14.56 6.52 10.10
CA ALA A 134 -14.15 7.02 11.41
C ALA A 134 -14.72 6.11 12.50
N GLY A 135 -13.90 5.27 13.12
CA GLY A 135 -14.33 4.43 14.24
C GLY A 135 -13.22 3.58 14.82
N ASN A 136 -12.72 3.99 16.00
CA ASN A 136 -11.96 3.22 17.00
C ASN A 136 -11.23 1.97 16.49
N THR A 137 -9.96 2.11 16.10
CA THR A 137 -9.05 0.97 16.09
C THR A 137 -8.55 0.70 17.50
N THR A 138 -9.09 -0.34 18.13
CA THR A 138 -8.31 -1.23 19.01
C THR A 138 -6.97 -1.51 18.34
N GLU A 139 -5.87 -1.49 19.10
CA GLU A 139 -4.52 -1.75 18.60
C GLU A 139 -4.43 -3.14 17.95
N SER A 140 -4.75 -3.21 16.67
CA SER A 140 -4.57 -4.38 15.84
C SER A 140 -3.08 -4.48 15.51
N VAL A 141 -2.54 -5.69 15.58
CA VAL A 141 -1.23 -6.07 15.05
C VAL A 141 -0.98 -5.36 13.70
N ASP A 142 0.24 -4.85 13.47
CA ASP A 142 0.69 -4.23 12.20
C ASP A 142 0.71 -5.28 11.08
N VAL A 143 -0.49 -5.71 10.67
CA VAL A 143 -0.72 -6.65 9.59
C VAL A 143 -0.52 -5.87 8.28
N LYS A 144 0.24 -6.49 7.38
CA LYS A 144 0.63 -5.92 6.11
C LYS A 144 -0.01 -6.72 5.00
N GLU A 145 -0.72 -6.03 4.12
CA GLU A 145 -1.40 -6.63 2.99
C GLU A 145 -0.85 -6.08 1.67
N ASN A 146 -1.15 -6.77 0.57
CA ASN A 146 -0.68 -6.39 -0.75
C ASN A 146 -1.88 -6.15 -1.68
N TYR A 147 -1.97 -4.98 -2.30
CA TYR A 147 -3.13 -4.62 -3.14
C TYR A 147 -3.36 -5.60 -4.29
N GLY A 148 -2.31 -6.05 -4.97
CA GLY A 148 -2.44 -7.01 -6.05
C GLY A 148 -2.96 -8.36 -5.59
N VAL A 149 -2.51 -8.83 -4.42
CA VAL A 149 -3.00 -10.07 -3.81
C VAL A 149 -4.49 -9.96 -3.49
N LEU A 150 -4.91 -8.88 -2.81
CA LEU A 150 -6.31 -8.62 -2.48
C LEU A 150 -7.18 -8.58 -3.75
N MET A 151 -6.75 -7.82 -4.76
CA MET A 151 -7.49 -7.69 -6.01
C MET A 151 -7.63 -9.02 -6.74
N LEU A 152 -6.56 -9.84 -6.82
CA LEU A 152 -6.62 -11.14 -7.48
C LEU A 152 -7.54 -12.11 -6.74
N HIS A 153 -7.51 -12.13 -5.40
CA HIS A 153 -8.47 -12.93 -4.63
C HIS A 153 -9.91 -12.51 -4.91
N SER A 154 -10.22 -11.22 -4.85
CA SER A 154 -11.58 -10.73 -5.09
C SER A 154 -12.06 -10.96 -6.52
N LEU A 155 -11.17 -10.91 -7.52
CA LEU A 155 -11.51 -11.19 -8.93
C LEU A 155 -11.85 -12.66 -9.18
N PHE A 156 -11.24 -13.59 -8.43
CA PHE A 156 -11.43 -15.03 -8.58
C PHE A 156 -12.18 -15.67 -7.40
N GLU A 157 -12.86 -14.88 -6.57
CA GLU A 157 -13.55 -15.33 -5.35
C GLU A 157 -14.61 -16.42 -5.63
N HIS A 158 -15.21 -16.39 -6.82
CA HIS A 158 -16.24 -17.35 -7.25
C HIS A 158 -15.66 -18.64 -7.81
N TRP A 159 -14.35 -18.71 -8.06
CA TRP A 159 -13.71 -19.91 -8.61
C TRP A 159 -13.54 -20.98 -7.50
N PRO A 160 -14.15 -22.17 -7.61
CA PRO A 160 -14.18 -23.14 -6.50
C PRO A 160 -12.80 -23.60 -6.01
N ILE A 161 -11.81 -23.63 -6.89
CA ILE A 161 -10.43 -23.99 -6.52
C ILE A 161 -9.86 -22.99 -5.50
N VAL A 162 -10.18 -21.70 -5.64
CA VAL A 162 -9.75 -20.68 -4.67
C VAL A 162 -10.42 -20.93 -3.32
N LYS A 163 -11.74 -21.16 -3.30
CA LYS A 163 -12.46 -21.46 -2.05
C LYS A 163 -11.91 -22.70 -1.34
N GLN A 164 -11.69 -23.78 -2.09
CA GLN A 164 -11.10 -25.00 -1.55
C GLN A 164 -9.70 -24.76 -0.99
N ALA A 165 -8.87 -23.99 -1.71
CA ALA A 165 -7.53 -23.65 -1.24
C ALA A 165 -7.56 -22.86 0.07
N LEU A 166 -8.52 -21.95 0.25
CA LEU A 166 -8.72 -21.19 1.48
C LEU A 166 -9.14 -22.08 2.66
N GLU A 167 -10.06 -23.02 2.45
CA GLU A 167 -10.53 -23.95 3.49
C GLU A 167 -9.42 -24.88 4.02
N THR A 168 -8.39 -25.14 3.20
CA THR A 168 -7.26 -26.01 3.61
C THR A 168 -6.19 -25.31 4.45
N ASN A 169 -6.26 -23.99 4.62
CA ASN A 169 -5.22 -23.21 5.31
C ASN A 169 -5.82 -22.19 6.28
N ASP A 170 -6.12 -22.61 7.51
CA ASP A 170 -6.78 -21.78 8.55
C ASP A 170 -6.06 -20.44 8.79
N SER A 171 -4.72 -20.42 8.81
CA SER A 171 -3.94 -19.20 9.00
C SER A 171 -4.08 -18.21 7.84
N TYR A 172 -4.29 -18.72 6.63
CA TYR A 172 -4.50 -17.91 5.44
C TYR A 172 -5.97 -17.50 5.29
N ALA A 173 -6.90 -18.38 5.66
CA ALA A 173 -8.33 -18.10 5.71
C ALA A 173 -8.63 -16.93 6.67
N GLU A 174 -7.90 -16.81 7.78
CA GLU A 174 -8.04 -15.69 8.72
C GLU A 174 -7.48 -14.36 8.14
N ARG A 175 -6.41 -14.42 7.35
CA ARG A 175 -5.92 -13.25 6.57
C ARG A 175 -6.89 -12.84 5.48
N VAL A 176 -7.53 -13.82 4.85
CA VAL A 176 -8.53 -13.64 3.80
C VAL A 176 -9.90 -13.24 4.38
N HIS A 177 -10.15 -13.41 5.69
CA HIS A 177 -11.35 -12.81 6.31
C HIS A 177 -11.29 -11.28 6.35
N LEU A 178 -10.09 -10.69 6.21
CA LEU A 178 -9.93 -9.27 5.87
C LEU A 178 -10.38 -8.96 4.43
N ASP A 179 -10.49 -9.94 3.52
CA ASP A 179 -10.93 -9.73 2.13
C ASP A 179 -12.42 -9.38 2.01
N ASN A 180 -13.21 -9.45 3.11
CA ASN A 180 -14.50 -8.77 3.18
C ASN A 180 -14.40 -7.24 3.02
N LEU A 181 -13.19 -6.66 3.07
CA LEU A 181 -12.93 -5.27 2.70
C LEU A 181 -13.07 -5.00 1.19
N CYS A 182 -12.91 -6.02 0.35
CA CYS A 182 -12.84 -5.89 -1.11
C CYS A 182 -13.76 -6.90 -1.80
N HIS A 183 -15.03 -6.52 -2.01
CA HIS A 183 -15.97 -7.31 -2.81
C HIS A 183 -16.13 -6.69 -4.20
N ILE A 184 -15.87 -7.49 -5.23
CA ILE A 184 -16.00 -7.07 -6.63
C ILE A 184 -17.41 -7.42 -7.13
N PRO A 185 -18.14 -6.48 -7.76
CA PRO A 185 -19.47 -6.79 -8.29
C PRO A 185 -19.42 -7.97 -9.25
N GLY A 186 -20.29 -8.98 -9.06
CA GLY A 186 -20.28 -10.21 -9.86
C GLY A 186 -20.41 -9.99 -11.38
N HIS A 187 -21.03 -8.89 -11.81
CA HIS A 187 -21.16 -8.54 -13.23
C HIS A 187 -19.89 -7.94 -13.86
N THR A 188 -18.83 -7.72 -13.08
CA THR A 188 -17.56 -7.12 -13.53
C THR A 188 -16.91 -8.02 -14.58
N PRO A 189 -16.66 -7.52 -15.80
CA PRO A 189 -16.03 -8.31 -16.85
C PRO A 189 -14.52 -8.44 -16.59
N ILE A 190 -14.02 -9.67 -16.67
CA ILE A 190 -12.61 -10.03 -16.55
C ILE A 190 -12.12 -10.44 -17.93
N PHE A 191 -10.96 -9.92 -18.32
CA PHE A 191 -10.29 -10.24 -19.57
C PHE A 191 -8.93 -10.86 -19.27
N LEU A 192 -8.68 -12.05 -19.81
CA LEU A 192 -7.36 -12.65 -19.83
C LEU A 192 -6.77 -12.38 -21.21
N GLY A 193 -5.57 -11.82 -21.26
CA GLY A 193 -4.93 -11.45 -22.52
C GLY A 193 -3.41 -11.48 -22.45
N GLU A 194 -2.78 -11.55 -23.61
CA GLU A 194 -1.34 -11.45 -23.76
C GLU A 194 -0.90 -9.98 -23.83
N ILE A 195 0.37 -9.71 -23.51
CA ILE A 195 0.98 -8.36 -23.54
C ILE A 195 0.86 -7.69 -24.94
N GLY A 196 0.66 -8.48 -26.00
CA GLY A 196 0.41 -8.01 -27.36
C GLY A 196 -1.03 -7.57 -27.67
N GLY A 197 -1.93 -7.57 -26.69
CA GLY A 197 -3.32 -7.11 -26.84
C GLY A 197 -4.30 -8.17 -27.35
N ARG A 198 -3.85 -9.43 -27.52
CA ARG A 198 -4.72 -10.55 -27.85
C ARG A 198 -5.49 -10.99 -26.61
N THR A 199 -6.81 -10.85 -26.61
CA THR A 199 -7.68 -11.46 -25.59
C THR A 199 -7.73 -12.98 -25.80
N LEU A 200 -7.36 -13.72 -24.77
CA LEU A 200 -7.48 -15.18 -24.70
C LEU A 200 -8.87 -15.58 -24.24
N TYR A 201 -9.40 -14.88 -23.23
CA TYR A 201 -10.67 -15.24 -22.63
C TYR A 201 -11.35 -14.06 -21.96
N ARG A 202 -12.68 -14.09 -21.90
CA ARG A 202 -13.51 -13.08 -21.26
C ARG A 202 -14.68 -13.75 -20.58
N PHE A 203 -14.88 -13.41 -19.32
CA PHE A 203 -15.99 -13.90 -18.48
C PHE A 203 -16.36 -12.81 -17.46
N ARG A 204 -17.48 -12.95 -16.76
CA ARG A 204 -17.81 -12.10 -15.61
C ARG A 204 -17.31 -12.73 -14.32
N CYS A 205 -17.00 -11.91 -13.31
CA CYS A 205 -16.55 -12.39 -12.00
C CYS A 205 -17.46 -13.51 -11.43
N SER A 206 -18.78 -13.35 -11.50
CA SER A 206 -19.75 -14.35 -11.01
C SER A 206 -19.83 -15.63 -11.85
N GLU A 207 -19.33 -15.62 -13.09
CA GLU A 207 -19.36 -16.78 -14.00
C GLU A 207 -18.20 -17.74 -13.71
N ALA A 208 -17.19 -17.35 -12.92
CA ALA A 208 -16.03 -18.20 -12.60
C ALA A 208 -16.37 -19.52 -11.88
N SER A 209 -17.59 -19.64 -11.34
CA SER A 209 -18.10 -20.88 -10.74
C SER A 209 -18.67 -21.88 -11.74
N GLY A 210 -18.85 -21.52 -13.01
CA GLY A 210 -19.38 -22.42 -14.03
C GLY A 210 -18.40 -23.52 -14.43
N GLU A 211 -18.91 -24.73 -14.73
CA GLU A 211 -18.10 -25.87 -15.19
C GLU A 211 -17.17 -25.55 -16.40
N PRO A 212 -17.64 -24.85 -17.46
CA PRO A 212 -16.75 -24.55 -18.59
C PRO A 212 -15.66 -23.55 -18.20
N GLU A 213 -15.99 -22.54 -17.38
CA GLU A 213 -15.02 -21.56 -16.87
C GLU A 213 -13.99 -22.24 -15.97
N GLN A 214 -14.40 -23.11 -15.05
CA GLN A 214 -13.52 -23.81 -14.12
C GLN A 214 -12.42 -24.59 -14.83
N SER A 215 -12.80 -25.41 -15.81
CA SER A 215 -11.85 -26.23 -16.57
C SER A 215 -10.87 -25.35 -17.36
N PHE A 216 -11.38 -24.29 -17.98
CA PHE A 216 -10.57 -23.43 -18.83
C PHE A 216 -9.62 -22.52 -18.03
N LEU A 217 -10.08 -21.95 -16.92
CA LEU A 217 -9.28 -21.08 -16.06
C LEU A 217 -8.05 -21.80 -15.50
N HIS A 218 -8.21 -23.09 -15.16
CA HIS A 218 -7.10 -23.91 -14.69
C HIS A 218 -5.98 -24.04 -15.74
N GLU A 219 -6.31 -24.07 -17.03
CA GLU A 219 -5.33 -24.23 -18.12
C GLU A 219 -4.71 -22.89 -18.57
N VAL A 220 -5.47 -21.79 -18.51
CA VAL A 220 -5.09 -20.52 -19.16
C VAL A 220 -4.53 -19.48 -18.19
N LEU A 221 -4.79 -19.61 -16.88
CA LEU A 221 -4.33 -18.60 -15.94
C LEU A 221 -2.80 -18.54 -15.82
N PRO A 222 -2.21 -17.33 -15.88
CA PRO A 222 -0.78 -17.14 -15.63
C PRO A 222 -0.33 -17.70 -14.28
N GLN A 223 0.88 -18.26 -14.25
CA GLN A 223 1.40 -18.94 -13.06
C GLN A 223 1.53 -18.00 -11.86
N PHE A 224 1.82 -16.70 -12.07
CA PHE A 224 1.91 -15.72 -10.99
C PHE A 224 0.57 -15.53 -10.25
N ILE A 225 -0.56 -15.63 -10.98
CA ILE A 225 -1.91 -15.56 -10.38
C ILE A 225 -2.14 -16.84 -9.56
N ILE A 226 -1.94 -18.01 -10.17
CA ILE A 226 -2.11 -19.32 -9.50
C ILE A 226 -1.26 -19.44 -8.23
N ASN A 227 -0.02 -18.95 -8.27
CA ASN A 227 0.88 -18.98 -7.12
C ASN A 227 0.30 -18.21 -5.94
N VAL A 228 -0.37 -17.09 -6.18
CA VAL A 228 -0.99 -16.31 -5.11
C VAL A 228 -2.32 -16.89 -4.67
N ILE A 229 -3.27 -17.10 -5.60
CA ILE A 229 -4.67 -17.40 -5.23
C ILE A 229 -4.92 -18.87 -4.89
N VAL A 230 -4.08 -19.79 -5.37
CA VAL A 230 -4.22 -21.24 -5.09
C VAL A 230 -3.11 -21.73 -4.18
N LYS A 231 -1.86 -21.36 -4.44
CA LYS A 231 -0.70 -21.84 -3.66
C LYS A 231 -0.38 -20.97 -2.45
N HIS A 232 -1.11 -19.87 -2.24
CA HIS A 232 -0.93 -18.95 -1.11
C HIS A 232 0.50 -18.41 -0.98
N GLN A 233 1.19 -18.28 -2.12
CA GLN A 233 2.54 -17.75 -2.16
C GLN A 233 2.50 -16.25 -1.86
N VAL A 234 3.06 -15.87 -0.71
CA VAL A 234 3.17 -14.47 -0.31
C VAL A 234 4.23 -13.78 -1.18
N PRO A 235 3.91 -12.63 -1.81
CA PRO A 235 4.92 -11.86 -2.52
C PRO A 235 6.06 -11.40 -1.61
N SER A 236 7.19 -11.03 -2.18
CA SER A 236 8.30 -10.48 -1.40
C SER A 236 8.03 -9.02 -1.01
N LEU A 237 8.46 -8.65 0.20
CA LEU A 237 8.51 -7.25 0.62
C LEU A 237 9.69 -6.54 -0.05
N THR A 238 9.42 -5.37 -0.62
CA THR A 238 10.46 -4.49 -1.16
C THR A 238 11.31 -3.96 -0.02
N LYS A 239 12.64 -4.01 -0.18
CA LYS A 239 13.58 -3.44 0.79
C LYS A 239 14.25 -2.19 0.25
N ILE A 240 14.35 -1.17 1.10
CA ILE A 240 15.10 0.06 0.82
C ILE A 240 16.43 0.01 1.59
N PRO A 241 17.58 0.09 0.91
CA PRO A 241 18.84 0.37 1.58
C PRO A 241 18.91 1.85 1.97
N PHE A 242 19.43 2.13 3.17
CA PHE A 242 19.62 3.48 3.68
C PHE A 242 20.88 3.59 4.55
N ILE A 243 21.44 4.79 4.63
CA ILE A 243 22.60 5.12 5.44
C ILE A 243 22.10 5.93 6.65
N LEU A 244 22.44 5.46 7.84
CA LEU A 244 22.12 6.12 9.10
C LEU A 244 23.39 6.73 9.71
N HIS A 245 23.31 7.98 10.16
CA HIS A 245 24.42 8.65 10.85
C HIS A 245 23.94 9.68 11.88
N HIS A 246 24.79 9.96 12.87
CA HIS A 246 24.51 10.93 13.94
C HIS A 246 24.86 12.37 13.50
N GLN A 247 24.01 13.35 13.83
CA GLN A 247 24.18 14.76 13.40
C GLN A 247 25.37 15.46 14.08
N ILE A 248 25.53 15.25 15.39
CA ILE A 248 26.60 15.89 16.18
C ILE A 248 27.71 14.86 16.36
N SER A 249 28.67 14.83 15.44
CA SER A 249 29.86 14.01 15.63
C SER A 249 30.89 14.79 16.46
N SER A 250 30.74 14.77 17.79
CA SER A 250 31.95 14.74 18.62
C SER A 250 32.72 13.48 18.23
N THR A 251 34.02 13.62 17.98
CA THR A 251 34.96 12.70 17.28
C THR A 251 34.91 11.18 17.55
N LYS A 252 34.06 10.68 18.46
CA LYS A 252 33.83 9.26 18.77
C LYS A 252 32.80 8.54 17.87
N TYR A 253 31.87 9.22 17.19
CA TYR A 253 30.74 8.58 16.49
C TYR A 253 30.61 8.90 14.99
N ASN A 254 31.72 8.91 14.25
CA ASN A 254 31.73 9.09 12.78
C ASN A 254 31.26 7.87 11.97
N LYS A 255 30.61 6.89 12.60
CA LYS A 255 30.23 5.65 11.91
C LYS A 255 28.93 5.86 11.13
N LYS A 256 29.02 5.73 9.81
CA LYS A 256 27.86 5.64 8.91
C LYS A 256 27.48 4.18 8.79
N ASP A 257 26.32 3.82 9.32
CA ASP A 257 25.82 2.45 9.25
C ASP A 257 24.91 2.32 8.01
N ARG A 258 25.26 1.42 7.09
CA ARG A 258 24.41 1.07 5.94
C ARG A 258 23.46 -0.04 6.37
N LEU A 259 22.17 0.26 6.37
CA LEU A 259 21.08 -0.61 6.81
C LEU A 259 20.12 -0.89 5.66
N SER A 260 19.26 -1.89 5.83
CA SER A 260 18.17 -2.17 4.90
C SER A 260 16.93 -2.60 5.66
N ALA A 261 15.78 -2.03 5.30
CA ALA A 261 14.49 -2.35 5.89
C ALA A 261 13.41 -2.45 4.81
N SER A 262 12.24 -2.94 5.18
CA SER A 262 11.05 -2.88 4.32
C SER A 262 10.76 -1.43 3.93
N ASP A 263 10.33 -1.22 2.70
CA ASP A 263 9.96 0.09 2.17
C ASP A 263 8.79 0.75 2.93
N ILE A 264 7.86 -0.06 3.43
CA ILE A 264 6.75 0.34 4.31
C ILE A 264 7.11 0.42 5.81
N MET A 265 8.41 0.41 6.15
CA MET A 265 8.83 0.66 7.53
C MET A 265 8.55 2.11 7.90
N ILE A 266 7.79 2.33 8.98
CA ILE A 266 7.50 3.69 9.47
C ILE A 266 8.70 4.31 10.20
N VAL A 267 8.84 5.63 10.11
CA VAL A 267 9.89 6.43 10.76
C VAL A 267 9.96 6.16 12.25
N ARG A 268 8.80 6.03 12.93
CA ARG A 268 8.73 5.65 14.35
C ARG A 268 9.55 4.40 14.68
N LYS A 269 9.44 3.34 13.86
CA LYS A 269 10.17 2.07 14.08
C LYS A 269 11.68 2.23 13.87
N VAL A 270 12.09 3.14 12.99
CA VAL A 270 13.51 3.48 12.81
C VAL A 270 14.03 4.22 14.04
N ILE A 271 13.25 5.13 14.62
CA ILE A 271 13.60 5.84 15.86
C ILE A 271 13.72 4.88 17.03
N GLU A 272 12.78 3.93 17.19
CA GLU A 272 12.84 2.89 18.21
C GLU A 272 14.17 2.10 18.11
N TYR A 273 14.52 1.66 16.89
CA TYR A 273 15.79 0.98 16.64
C TYR A 273 17.02 1.83 17.02
N ILE A 274 17.00 3.13 16.73
CA ILE A 274 18.10 4.04 17.09
C ILE A 274 18.19 4.17 18.61
N TYR A 275 17.06 4.33 19.29
CA TYR A 275 17.01 4.46 20.75
C TYR A 275 17.59 3.23 21.44
N GLU A 276 17.15 2.04 21.04
CA GLU A 276 17.64 0.77 21.57
C GLU A 276 19.15 0.61 21.32
N ARG A 277 19.59 0.92 20.09
CA ARG A 277 20.97 0.63 19.68
C ARG A 277 21.99 1.64 20.22
N TYR A 278 21.64 2.92 20.32
CA TYR A 278 22.59 3.98 20.68
C TYR A 278 22.36 4.56 22.08
N VAL A 279 21.13 4.67 22.56
CA VAL A 279 20.85 5.29 23.87
C VAL A 279 20.86 4.25 24.99
N LEU A 280 20.07 3.18 24.85
CA LEU A 280 19.98 2.15 25.89
C LEU A 280 21.32 1.42 26.10
N ASN A 281 22.03 1.12 25.01
CA ASN A 281 23.35 0.50 25.11
C ASN A 281 24.38 1.40 25.80
N GLU A 282 24.34 2.72 25.60
CA GLU A 282 25.23 3.65 26.32
C GLU A 282 24.90 3.72 27.81
N GLN A 283 23.62 3.77 28.17
CA GLN A 283 23.18 3.78 29.57
C GLN A 283 23.61 2.49 30.29
N GLN A 284 23.49 1.33 29.65
CA GLN A 284 23.93 0.05 30.21
C GLN A 284 25.45 -0.01 30.40
N GLN A 285 26.24 0.50 29.45
CA GLN A 285 27.70 0.56 29.60
C GLN A 285 28.12 1.48 30.74
N GLN A 286 27.46 2.63 30.91
CA GLN A 286 27.73 3.55 32.04
C GLN A 286 27.35 2.93 33.39
N GLN A 287 26.21 2.22 33.47
CA GLN A 287 25.81 1.51 34.69
C GLN A 287 26.77 0.38 35.06
N GLN A 288 27.23 -0.41 34.09
CA GLN A 288 28.23 -1.46 34.35
C GLN A 288 29.57 -0.88 34.84
N GLN A 289 30.01 0.25 34.28
CA GLN A 289 31.22 0.94 34.77
C GLN A 289 31.05 1.48 36.20
N GLN A 290 29.88 2.04 36.52
CA GLN A 290 29.59 2.50 37.89
C GLN A 290 29.50 1.35 38.89
N GLN A 291 28.89 0.22 38.53
CA GLN A 291 28.83 -0.97 39.38
C GLN A 291 30.22 -1.59 39.61
N GLN A 292 31.08 -1.66 38.58
CA GLN A 292 32.46 -2.11 38.75
C GLN A 292 33.26 -1.17 39.67
N GLN A 293 33.08 0.14 39.55
CA GLN A 293 33.73 1.09 40.47
C GLN A 293 33.24 0.94 41.92
N GLN A 294 31.95 0.73 42.14
CA GLN A 294 31.40 0.50 43.49
C GLN A 294 31.86 -0.82 44.10
N GLN A 295 31.91 -1.92 43.33
CA GLN A 295 32.44 -3.21 43.81
C GLN A 295 33.93 -3.12 44.16
N SER A 296 34.70 -2.38 43.37
CA SER A 296 36.13 -2.14 43.63
C SER A 296 36.34 -1.37 44.94
N GLN A 297 35.51 -0.35 45.21
CA GLN A 297 35.56 0.42 46.45
C GLN A 297 35.08 -0.38 47.67
N GLN A 298 34.05 -1.22 47.53
CA GLN A 298 33.60 -2.12 48.60
C GLN A 298 34.62 -3.21 48.93
N GLN A 299 35.32 -3.78 47.95
CA GLN A 299 36.41 -4.73 48.22
C GLN A 299 37.59 -4.09 48.94
N GLN A 300 37.94 -2.83 48.62
CA GLN A 300 38.97 -2.09 49.36
C GLN A 300 38.55 -1.76 50.80
N GLN A 301 37.26 -1.45 51.05
CA GLN A 301 36.76 -1.25 52.41
C GLN A 301 36.65 -2.56 53.21
N GLN A 302 36.29 -3.68 52.58
CA GLN A 302 36.25 -5.00 53.24
C GLN A 302 37.65 -5.54 53.58
N GLN A 303 38.68 -5.25 52.78
CA GLN A 303 40.07 -5.58 53.14
C GLN A 303 40.60 -4.76 54.34
N GLN A 304 40.01 -3.61 54.66
CA GLN A 304 40.33 -2.85 55.87
C GLN A 304 39.51 -3.27 57.11
N GLN A 305 38.50 -4.14 56.97
CA GLN A 305 37.60 -4.55 58.07
C GLN A 305 37.64 -6.05 58.45
N GLN A 306 38.66 -6.80 58.01
CA GLN A 306 38.89 -8.17 58.48
C GLN A 306 39.59 -8.22 59.85
N GLN A 307 38.87 -7.83 60.89
CA GLN A 307 38.98 -8.35 62.26
C GLN A 307 37.62 -8.24 62.95
N ASN A 308 36.69 -9.16 62.63
CA ASN A 308 35.82 -9.88 63.58
C ASN A 308 34.76 -10.74 62.86
N LEU A 309 34.33 -11.80 63.55
CA LEU A 309 33.75 -13.04 63.03
C LEU A 309 32.21 -13.02 62.83
N SER A 310 31.77 -13.76 61.79
CA SER A 310 30.59 -14.66 61.67
C SER A 310 29.16 -14.21 62.04
N THR A 311 28.19 -14.35 61.11
CA THR A 311 27.11 -15.39 61.10
C THR A 311 26.04 -15.12 59.99
N ALA A 312 25.50 -16.23 59.45
CA ALA A 312 24.26 -16.49 58.68
C ALA A 312 23.44 -15.30 58.09
N THR A 313 22.86 -15.37 56.89
CA THR A 313 21.75 -16.29 56.55
C THR A 313 21.45 -16.21 55.04
N ALA A 314 21.23 -17.36 54.41
CA ALA A 314 20.74 -17.46 53.04
C ALA A 314 19.24 -17.13 52.98
N GLY A 315 18.86 -16.09 52.23
CA GLY A 315 17.49 -15.76 51.89
C GLY A 315 17.26 -15.93 50.40
N ASN A 316 16.53 -16.99 50.02
CA ASN A 316 16.00 -17.18 48.67
C ASN A 316 14.91 -16.13 48.41
N GLY A 317 15.21 -15.15 47.56
CA GLY A 317 14.22 -14.27 46.94
C GLY A 317 13.76 -14.87 45.61
N ILE A 318 12.53 -15.37 45.58
CA ILE A 318 11.83 -15.79 44.37
C ILE A 318 11.59 -14.53 43.52
N ASN A 319 12.31 -14.39 42.40
CA ASN A 319 11.94 -13.43 41.35
C ASN A 319 10.70 -13.96 40.64
N GLN A 320 9.51 -13.49 41.05
CA GLN A 320 8.35 -13.45 40.18
C GLN A 320 8.48 -12.20 39.29
N GLN A 321 9.09 -12.37 38.12
CA GLN A 321 8.86 -11.51 36.97
C GLN A 321 8.07 -12.34 35.98
N ASP A 322 6.77 -12.14 35.92
CA ASP A 322 5.98 -12.41 34.72
C ASP A 322 4.69 -11.60 34.85
N GLY A 323 4.53 -10.59 34.00
CA GLY A 323 3.28 -9.84 33.90
C GLY A 323 3.33 -8.38 33.47
N ASN A 324 4.42 -7.82 32.92
CA ASN A 324 4.44 -6.39 32.55
C ASN A 324 5.13 -6.02 31.21
N SER A 325 5.23 -6.95 30.27
CA SER A 325 5.96 -6.74 29.01
C SER A 325 5.29 -5.80 28.00
N GLU A 326 4.03 -5.43 28.19
CA GLU A 326 3.29 -4.52 27.29
C GLU A 326 3.36 -3.05 27.77
N GLN A 327 3.05 -2.78 29.05
CA GLN A 327 3.16 -1.43 29.61
C GLN A 327 4.61 -0.91 29.60
N GLN A 328 5.57 -1.81 29.78
CA GLN A 328 6.99 -1.46 29.75
C GLN A 328 7.45 -1.09 28.32
N ARG A 329 6.97 -1.84 27.30
CA ARG A 329 7.23 -1.53 25.88
C ARG A 329 6.63 -0.20 25.45
N GLU A 330 5.39 0.09 25.84
CA GLU A 330 4.74 1.37 25.53
C GLU A 330 5.46 2.56 26.19
N SER A 331 5.95 2.38 27.43
CA SER A 331 6.78 3.37 28.12
C SER A 331 8.12 3.62 27.42
N ASP A 332 8.73 2.58 26.85
CA ASP A 332 10.03 2.68 26.16
C ASP A 332 9.87 3.28 24.77
N ILE A 333 8.76 3.00 24.08
CA ILE A 333 8.38 3.63 22.82
C ILE A 333 8.16 5.14 23.01
N SER A 334 7.42 5.56 24.05
CA SER A 334 7.23 6.99 24.34
C SER A 334 8.58 7.68 24.58
N LYS A 335 9.44 7.10 25.43
CA LYS A 335 10.79 7.62 25.68
C LYS A 335 11.61 7.75 24.39
N SER A 336 11.55 6.75 23.51
CA SER A 336 12.32 6.79 22.26
C SER A 336 11.98 8.00 21.38
N VAL A 337 10.68 8.28 21.23
CA VAL A 337 10.17 9.40 20.44
C VAL A 337 10.44 10.73 21.12
N ASP A 338 10.45 10.77 22.45
CA ASP A 338 10.76 11.97 23.24
C ASP A 338 12.26 12.31 23.28
N HIS A 339 13.12 11.35 22.96
CA HIS A 339 14.58 11.54 23.01
C HIS A 339 15.25 11.74 21.65
N ILE A 340 14.67 11.24 20.55
CA ILE A 340 15.35 11.22 19.24
C ILE A 340 14.52 11.93 18.18
N GLU A 341 15.21 12.67 17.32
CA GLU A 341 14.69 13.15 16.04
C GLU A 341 15.39 12.44 14.89
N LEU A 342 14.62 12.04 13.89
CA LEU A 342 15.12 11.54 12.63
C LEU A 342 14.89 12.59 11.56
N LEU A 343 15.92 12.84 10.74
CA LEU A 343 15.95 13.87 9.73
C LEU A 343 16.36 13.28 8.38
N CYS A 344 15.81 13.84 7.30
CA CYS A 344 16.31 13.66 5.95
C CYS A 344 16.52 15.05 5.32
N GLN A 345 17.73 15.32 4.81
CA GLN A 345 18.08 16.62 4.23
C GLN A 345 17.74 17.82 5.15
N ASP A 346 18.15 17.72 6.42
CA ASP A 346 17.91 18.74 7.47
C ASP A 346 16.44 19.01 7.83
N GLN A 347 15.50 18.19 7.33
CA GLN A 347 14.10 18.25 7.69
C GLN A 347 13.73 17.12 8.64
N VAL A 348 13.06 17.44 9.75
CA VAL A 348 12.53 16.46 10.70
C VAL A 348 11.41 15.65 10.04
N LEU A 349 11.49 14.33 10.18
CA LEU A 349 10.54 13.39 9.59
C LEU A 349 9.31 13.21 10.50
N ASP A 350 8.13 13.10 9.89
CA ASP A 350 6.91 12.69 10.58
C ASP A 350 7.00 11.20 10.95
N LEU A 351 6.62 10.86 12.18
CA LEU A 351 6.64 9.53 12.76
C LEU A 351 5.78 8.51 11.99
N LEU A 352 4.72 9.00 11.33
CA LEU A 352 3.78 8.17 10.57
C LEU A 352 4.20 7.97 9.11
N MET A 353 5.21 8.68 8.62
CA MET A 353 5.73 8.44 7.27
C MET A 353 6.49 7.11 7.20
N ASP A 354 6.38 6.43 6.06
CA ASP A 354 7.18 5.26 5.73
C ASP A 354 8.45 5.62 4.92
N LEU A 355 9.43 4.71 4.90
CA LEU A 355 10.72 4.95 4.23
C LEU A 355 10.57 5.22 2.73
N ARG A 356 9.59 4.61 2.05
CA ARG A 356 9.31 4.87 0.63
C ARG A 356 8.78 6.29 0.40
N THR A 357 7.92 6.80 1.27
CA THR A 357 7.39 8.16 1.20
C THR A 357 8.49 9.18 1.48
N VAL A 358 9.33 8.94 2.50
CA VAL A 358 10.51 9.77 2.77
C VAL A 358 11.45 9.78 1.56
N LYS A 359 11.73 8.60 0.97
CA LYS A 359 12.59 8.48 -0.21
C LYS A 359 12.01 9.20 -1.43
N HIS A 360 10.68 9.18 -1.59
CA HIS A 360 10.03 9.79 -2.76
C HIS A 360 9.95 11.32 -2.66
N PHE A 361 9.52 11.86 -1.51
CA PHE A 361 9.22 13.28 -1.38
C PHE A 361 10.35 14.11 -0.77
N MET A 362 11.18 13.52 0.10
CA MET A 362 12.17 14.27 0.88
C MET A 362 13.59 14.04 0.38
N TRP A 363 13.91 12.83 -0.08
CA TRP A 363 15.24 12.51 -0.56
C TRP A 363 15.46 12.95 -2.01
N LYS A 364 16.33 13.94 -2.19
CA LYS A 364 16.74 14.48 -3.51
C LYS A 364 18.08 13.93 -4.00
N GLY A 365 18.77 13.12 -3.20
CA GLY A 365 20.05 12.55 -3.58
C GLY A 365 19.89 11.36 -4.54
N GLY A 366 20.90 11.11 -5.36
CA GLY A 366 20.99 9.84 -6.09
C GLY A 366 21.46 8.71 -5.16
N GLY A 367 20.94 7.50 -5.33
CA GLY A 367 21.38 6.31 -4.60
C GLY A 367 20.59 5.99 -3.34
N ASP A 368 21.30 5.49 -2.32
CA ASP A 368 20.71 5.06 -1.04
C ASP A 368 20.16 6.25 -0.26
N LEU A 369 19.03 6.03 0.43
CA LEU A 369 18.42 7.04 1.30
C LEU A 369 19.39 7.38 2.45
N VAL A 370 19.61 8.67 2.74
CA VAL A 370 20.45 9.08 3.87
C VAL A 370 19.58 9.69 4.96
N LEU A 371 19.66 9.10 6.16
CA LEU A 371 18.97 9.53 7.36
C LEU A 371 19.99 10.00 8.40
N CYS A 372 19.69 11.13 9.01
CA CYS A 372 20.46 11.72 10.08
C CYS A 372 19.63 11.69 11.37
N PHE A 373 20.22 11.36 12.51
CA PHE A 373 19.51 11.43 13.79
C PHE A 373 20.26 12.28 14.80
N ARG A 374 19.51 12.86 15.74
CA ARG A 374 20.05 13.62 16.88
C ARG A 374 19.21 13.39 18.12
N THR A 375 19.80 13.63 19.28
CA THR A 375 19.06 13.70 20.54
C THR A 375 18.32 15.03 20.63
N LYS A 376 17.08 15.01 21.10
CA LYS A 376 16.33 16.21 21.48
C LYS A 376 17.02 16.84 22.70
N SER A 377 17.15 18.17 22.67
CA SER A 377 17.77 18.95 23.75
C SER A 377 16.80 19.23 24.89
#